data_AF-A0AAD7BCJ8-F1
#
_entry.id   AF-A0AAD7BCJ8-F1
#
_cell.length_a   1.000
_cell.length_b   1.000
_cell.length_c   1.000
_cell.angle_alpha   90.00
_cell.angle_beta   90.00
_cell.angle_gamma   90.00
#
_symmetry.space_group_name_H-M   'P 1'
#
loop_
_entity.id
_entity.type
_entity.pdbx_description
1 polymer ?
#
loop_
_entity_poly.entity_id
_entity_poly.type
_entity_poly.pdbx_seq_one_letter_code
_entity_poly.pdbx_strand_id
1 'polypeptide(L)'
;TAETRFRGQGSQANLVFLATWYTIEKHRESLLYSFIMLRTDADADGVFSSAERRTLIAGLEREIPIALREGGSAYYIELNLMRAGLEFPKETQYQWLSSDGYPLIETVRSGSAAHCTMDVDACFAPGTVLDVFKRVAFEKPDCGDCLIAHLISRSGAAGLGAFLPPPSAPSARPSPPQTPPLAKRWQDANFSSGMGREFAKHDRYTYVLGSSPMQFHALRRSGDVARLPNMTSPVVFLAVNDDIRDVRAIQQTDTDMRRWYAQRWGDMRAWWERH
;
A
#
# COMPACT_ATOMS: atom_id res chain seq x y z
N THR A 1 7.08 13.06 -21.95
CA THR A 1 6.74 14.44 -22.36
C THR A 1 5.84 15.03 -21.30
N ALA A 2 6.26 16.13 -20.66
CA ALA A 2 5.41 16.87 -19.72
C ALA A 2 4.66 17.94 -20.54
N GLU A 3 3.55 17.54 -21.16
CA GLU A 3 2.81 18.39 -22.10
C GLU A 3 2.01 19.52 -21.44
N THR A 4 2.06 19.62 -20.11
CA THR A 4 1.14 20.48 -19.36
C THR A 4 1.92 21.35 -18.38
N ARG A 5 2.01 22.64 -18.69
CA ARG A 5 2.79 23.65 -17.94
C ARG A 5 2.02 24.22 -16.73
N PHE A 6 0.71 24.02 -16.65
CA PHE A 6 -0.17 24.55 -15.60
C PHE A 6 -1.13 23.48 -15.05
N ARG A 7 -1.45 23.55 -13.74
CA ARG A 7 -2.47 22.70 -13.10
C ARG A 7 -3.81 22.84 -13.85
N GLY A 8 -4.48 21.72 -14.14
CA GLY A 8 -5.79 21.69 -14.82
C GLY A 8 -5.79 21.69 -16.35
N GLN A 9 -4.64 21.76 -17.03
CA GLN A 9 -4.55 21.47 -18.47
C GLN A 9 -4.01 20.05 -18.65
N GLY A 10 -4.75 19.19 -19.37
CA GLY A 10 -4.37 17.81 -19.71
C GLY A 10 -4.40 16.78 -18.57
N SER A 11 -3.98 15.55 -18.86
CA SER A 11 -3.87 14.47 -17.88
C SER A 11 -2.72 14.74 -16.92
N GLN A 12 -3.02 14.97 -15.65
CA GLN A 12 -2.03 15.26 -14.62
C GLN A 12 -1.89 14.09 -13.67
N ALA A 13 -0.66 13.66 -13.42
CA ALA A 13 -0.39 12.68 -12.38
C ALA A 13 -0.30 13.40 -11.03
N ASN A 14 -1.17 13.02 -10.09
CA ASN A 14 -1.12 13.52 -8.73
C ASN A 14 0.08 12.85 -8.00
N LEU A 15 1.03 13.65 -7.50
CA LEU A 15 2.24 13.11 -6.86
C LEU A 15 1.96 12.30 -5.60
N VAL A 16 0.97 12.70 -4.79
CA VAL A 16 0.59 11.96 -3.58
C VAL A 16 0.02 10.60 -3.97
N PHE A 17 -0.86 10.58 -4.97
CA PHE A 17 -1.37 9.34 -5.56
C PHE A 17 -0.22 8.45 -6.04
N LEU A 18 0.70 8.97 -6.86
CA LEU A 18 1.84 8.19 -7.35
C LEU A 18 2.73 7.67 -6.22
N ALA A 19 2.98 8.47 -5.17
CA ALA A 19 3.78 8.05 -4.02
C ALA A 19 3.09 6.94 -3.21
N THR A 20 1.77 7.03 -3.01
CA THR A 20 0.99 5.98 -2.36
C THR A 20 1.05 4.68 -3.14
N TRP A 21 0.79 4.72 -4.45
CA TRP A 21 0.86 3.56 -5.32
C TRP A 21 2.27 2.95 -5.37
N TYR A 22 3.29 3.79 -5.45
CA TYR A 22 4.68 3.35 -5.40
C TYR A 22 4.98 2.57 -4.11
N THR A 23 4.52 3.05 -2.96
CA THR A 23 4.72 2.36 -1.67
C THR A 23 4.03 1.00 -1.66
N ILE A 24 2.78 0.92 -2.13
CA ILE A 24 2.01 -0.33 -2.20
C ILE A 24 2.69 -1.34 -3.13
N GLU A 25 3.11 -0.92 -4.32
CA GLU A 25 3.79 -1.78 -5.30
C GLU A 25 5.17 -2.23 -4.84
N LYS A 26 5.93 -1.34 -4.17
CA LYS A 26 7.22 -1.72 -3.61
C LYS A 26 7.10 -2.66 -2.43
N HIS A 27 6.05 -2.53 -1.63
CA HIS A 27 5.73 -3.53 -0.61
C HIS A 27 5.45 -4.90 -1.26
N ARG A 28 4.60 -4.95 -2.28
CA ARG A 28 4.33 -6.18 -3.06
C ARG A 28 5.62 -6.83 -3.59
N GLU A 29 6.46 -6.05 -4.27
CA GLU A 29 7.77 -6.50 -4.75
C GLU A 29 8.64 -7.05 -3.61
N SER A 30 8.66 -6.37 -2.45
CA SER A 30 9.47 -6.79 -1.30
C SER A 30 9.00 -8.10 -0.66
N LEU A 31 7.69 -8.37 -0.65
CA LEU A 31 7.13 -9.63 -0.17
C LEU A 31 7.55 -10.78 -1.08
N LEU A 32 7.38 -10.62 -2.39
CA LEU A 32 7.78 -11.61 -3.39
C LEU A 32 9.29 -11.85 -3.36
N TYR A 33 10.07 -10.78 -3.22
CA TYR A 33 11.52 -10.87 -3.10
C TYR A 33 11.91 -11.66 -1.85
N SER A 34 11.36 -11.33 -0.69
CA SER A 34 11.64 -12.05 0.56
C SER A 34 11.35 -13.55 0.43
N PHE A 35 10.23 -13.91 -0.20
CA PHE A 35 9.85 -15.30 -0.34
C PHE A 35 10.68 -16.06 -1.40
N ILE A 36 10.82 -15.51 -2.60
CA ILE A 36 11.51 -16.19 -3.71
C ILE A 36 13.03 -16.13 -3.53
N MET A 37 13.58 -14.93 -3.33
CA MET A 37 15.04 -14.71 -3.35
C MET A 37 15.73 -15.08 -2.04
N LEU A 38 15.02 -15.05 -0.89
CA LEU A 38 15.63 -15.29 0.42
C LEU A 38 15.15 -16.56 1.11
N ARG A 39 13.85 -16.88 1.01
CA ARG A 39 13.29 -18.08 1.68
C ARG A 39 13.37 -19.34 0.83
N THR A 40 13.13 -19.21 -0.48
CA THR A 40 13.06 -20.37 -1.38
C THR A 40 14.44 -20.83 -1.82
N ASP A 41 15.32 -19.90 -2.20
CA ASP A 41 16.75 -20.13 -2.46
C ASP A 41 17.49 -20.34 -1.13
N ALA A 42 17.38 -21.56 -0.59
CA ALA A 42 17.82 -21.85 0.77
C ALA A 42 19.34 -22.05 0.87
N ASP A 43 19.97 -22.47 -0.22
CA ASP A 43 21.41 -22.70 -0.33
C ASP A 43 22.18 -21.54 -0.98
N ALA A 44 21.46 -20.47 -1.38
CA ALA A 44 22.03 -19.22 -1.90
C ALA A 44 22.79 -19.38 -3.22
N ASP A 45 22.49 -20.41 -4.02
CA ASP A 45 23.19 -20.70 -5.26
C ASP A 45 22.64 -19.93 -6.48
N GLY A 46 21.46 -19.30 -6.32
CA GLY A 46 20.78 -18.52 -7.36
C GLY A 46 20.11 -19.37 -8.45
N VAL A 47 20.14 -20.70 -8.32
CA VAL A 47 19.52 -21.67 -9.22
C VAL A 47 18.20 -22.12 -8.62
N PHE A 48 17.10 -22.09 -9.39
CA PHE A 48 15.84 -22.61 -8.89
C PHE A 48 15.81 -24.13 -9.04
N SER A 49 16.37 -24.82 -8.05
CA SER A 49 16.56 -26.27 -8.11
C SER A 49 15.23 -27.02 -8.14
N SER A 50 15.25 -28.27 -8.64
CA SER A 50 14.06 -29.12 -8.65
C SER A 50 13.53 -29.43 -7.24
N ALA A 51 14.38 -29.35 -6.21
CA ALA A 51 13.99 -29.58 -4.82
C ALA A 51 13.28 -28.34 -4.24
N GLU A 52 13.80 -27.14 -4.50
CA GLU A 52 13.19 -25.88 -4.09
C GLU A 52 11.89 -25.63 -4.83
N ARG A 53 11.84 -25.92 -6.14
CA ARG A 53 10.61 -25.87 -6.93
C ARG A 53 9.53 -26.76 -6.34
N ARG A 54 9.87 -28.01 -5.96
CA ARG A 54 8.92 -28.93 -5.31
C ARG A 54 8.45 -28.38 -3.96
N THR A 55 9.36 -27.80 -3.18
CA THR A 55 9.03 -27.22 -1.87
C THR A 55 8.14 -25.98 -1.99
N LEU A 56 8.42 -25.11 -2.96
CA LEU A 56 7.62 -23.92 -3.25
C LEU A 56 6.21 -24.28 -3.69
N ILE A 57 6.10 -25.27 -4.59
CA ILE A 57 4.81 -25.72 -5.14
C ILE A 57 4.04 -26.57 -4.11
N ALA A 58 4.71 -27.12 -3.09
CA ALA A 58 4.06 -27.91 -2.05
C ALA A 58 3.06 -27.06 -1.25
N GLY A 59 1.77 -27.26 -1.56
CA GLY A 59 0.64 -26.57 -0.96
C GLY A 59 0.05 -25.46 -1.82
N LEU A 60 0.61 -25.15 -3.00
CA LEU A 60 -0.05 -24.30 -3.99
C LEU A 60 -1.13 -25.11 -4.70
N GLU A 61 -2.39 -24.72 -4.47
CA GLU A 61 -3.54 -25.24 -5.21
C GLU A 61 -3.80 -24.39 -6.45
N ARG A 62 -4.50 -24.95 -7.44
CA ARG A 62 -4.89 -24.21 -8.64
C ARG A 62 -5.83 -23.05 -8.31
N GLU A 63 -6.72 -23.25 -7.34
CA GLU A 63 -7.64 -22.25 -6.81
C GLU A 63 -7.23 -21.93 -5.37
N ILE A 64 -6.73 -20.72 -5.13
CA ILE A 64 -6.28 -20.31 -3.80
C ILE A 64 -7.36 -19.44 -3.18
N PRO A 65 -7.96 -19.84 -2.05
CA PRO A 65 -8.87 -18.97 -1.33
C PRO A 65 -8.09 -17.79 -0.75
N ILE A 66 -8.59 -16.59 -1.00
CA ILE A 66 -8.05 -15.38 -0.38
C ILE A 66 -8.66 -15.25 1.00
N ALA A 67 -7.91 -15.67 2.01
CA ALA A 67 -8.29 -15.52 3.41
C ALA A 67 -7.94 -14.11 3.90
N LEU A 68 -8.91 -13.44 4.54
CA LEU A 68 -8.63 -12.22 5.31
C LEU A 68 -7.95 -12.61 6.63
N ARG A 69 -6.88 -11.88 6.98
CA ARG A 69 -6.13 -12.11 8.21
C ARG A 69 -6.94 -11.65 9.43
N GLU A 70 -7.10 -12.54 10.42
CA GLU A 70 -7.80 -12.24 11.67
C GLU A 70 -7.16 -11.08 12.45
N GLY A 71 -5.82 -11.03 12.50
CA GLY A 71 -5.03 -9.98 13.14
C GLY A 71 -5.11 -8.61 12.46
N GLY A 72 -5.79 -8.49 11.31
CA GLY A 72 -6.11 -7.23 10.64
C GLY A 72 -7.45 -6.63 11.09
N SER A 73 -8.21 -7.33 11.94
CA SER A 73 -9.46 -6.80 12.47
C SER A 73 -9.25 -5.59 13.39
N ALA A 74 -10.28 -4.74 13.47
CA ALA A 74 -10.28 -3.54 14.31
C ALA A 74 -9.88 -3.85 15.76
N TYR A 75 -10.33 -4.98 16.31
CA TYR A 75 -10.00 -5.43 17.65
C TYR A 75 -8.48 -5.58 17.88
N TYR A 76 -7.77 -6.27 16.97
CA TYR A 76 -6.33 -6.48 17.13
C TYR A 76 -5.52 -5.20 16.87
N ILE A 77 -5.99 -4.36 15.94
CA ILE A 77 -5.39 -3.04 15.72
C ILE A 77 -5.47 -2.22 17.00
N GLU A 78 -6.65 -2.18 17.61
CA GLU A 78 -6.86 -1.43 18.83
C GLU A 78 -5.99 -1.94 19.99
N LEU A 79 -5.97 -3.25 20.19
CA LEU A 79 -5.14 -3.88 21.22
C LEU A 79 -3.64 -3.58 21.04
N ASN A 80 -3.15 -3.58 19.80
CA ASN A 80 -1.75 -3.29 19.51
C ASN A 80 -1.40 -1.82 19.73
N LEU A 81 -2.30 -0.88 19.40
CA LEU A 81 -2.13 0.55 19.71
C LEU A 81 -2.09 0.78 21.22
N MET A 82 -2.98 0.16 21.99
CA MET A 82 -2.96 0.23 23.46
C MET A 82 -1.64 -0.28 24.03
N ARG A 83 -1.18 -1.45 23.57
CA ARG A 83 0.09 -2.04 24.03
C ARG A 83 1.30 -1.16 23.71
N ALA A 84 1.23 -0.41 22.61
CA ALA A 84 2.27 0.54 22.21
C ALA A 84 2.15 1.90 22.92
N GLY A 85 1.11 2.13 23.72
CA GLY A 85 0.85 3.43 24.35
C GLY A 85 0.47 4.52 23.34
N LEU A 86 -0.11 4.15 22.20
CA LEU A 86 -0.53 5.06 21.14
C LEU A 86 -2.03 5.37 21.25
N GLU A 87 -2.40 6.61 20.92
CA GLU A 87 -3.81 7.01 20.84
C GLU A 87 -4.52 6.35 19.66
N PHE A 88 -5.81 6.08 19.85
CA PHE A 88 -6.66 5.57 18.77
C PHE A 88 -6.92 6.64 17.73
N PRO A 89 -7.00 6.25 16.44
CA PRO A 89 -7.56 7.15 15.44
C PRO A 89 -9.01 7.46 15.81
N LYS A 90 -9.38 8.74 15.85
CA LYS A 90 -10.72 9.18 16.26
C LYS A 90 -11.77 8.77 15.23
N GLU A 91 -11.68 9.34 14.04
CA GLU A 91 -12.68 9.19 12.97
C GLU A 91 -12.15 8.41 11.77
N THR A 92 -10.84 8.09 11.76
CA THR A 92 -10.22 7.30 10.70
C THR A 92 -10.29 5.82 11.04
N GLN A 93 -10.93 5.02 10.19
CA GLN A 93 -11.02 3.57 10.36
C GLN A 93 -9.94 2.88 9.54
N TYR A 94 -9.17 2.01 10.16
CA TYR A 94 -8.16 1.21 9.47
C TYR A 94 -8.85 0.08 8.73
N GLN A 95 -8.61 -0.02 7.42
CA GLN A 95 -9.24 -1.01 6.55
C GLN A 95 -8.24 -2.08 6.09
N TRP A 96 -6.95 -1.73 6.02
CA TRP A 96 -5.89 -2.62 5.59
C TRP A 96 -4.57 -2.24 6.24
N LEU A 97 -3.85 -3.23 6.74
CA LEU A 97 -2.47 -3.11 7.17
C LEU A 97 -1.57 -3.72 6.09
N SER A 98 -0.37 -3.17 5.87
CA SER A 98 0.63 -3.82 5.01
C SER A 98 0.89 -5.30 5.37
N SER A 99 0.76 -5.69 6.66
CA SER A 99 0.83 -7.10 7.11
C SER A 99 -0.35 -7.98 6.66
N ASP A 100 -1.41 -7.41 6.09
CA ASP A 100 -2.53 -8.15 5.49
C ASP A 100 -2.21 -8.59 4.05
N GLY A 101 -1.07 -8.16 3.49
CA GLY A 101 -0.59 -8.55 2.17
C GLY A 101 -0.74 -7.45 1.13
N TYR A 102 -1.26 -7.80 -0.05
CA TYR A 102 -1.43 -6.87 -1.17
C TYR A 102 -2.91 -6.47 -1.33
N PRO A 103 -3.28 -5.18 -1.16
CA PRO A 103 -4.68 -4.73 -1.11
C PRO A 103 -5.35 -4.63 -2.47
N LEU A 104 -4.59 -4.72 -3.56
CA LEU A 104 -5.07 -4.49 -4.92
C LEU A 104 -5.40 -5.78 -5.67
N ILE A 105 -5.36 -6.93 -4.99
CA ILE A 105 -5.88 -8.17 -5.55
C ILE A 105 -7.37 -7.97 -5.81
N GLU A 106 -7.75 -7.96 -7.09
CA GLU A 106 -9.05 -7.50 -7.59
C GLU A 106 -10.25 -8.11 -6.84
N THR A 107 -10.09 -9.35 -6.39
CA THR A 107 -11.11 -10.15 -5.74
C THR A 107 -11.32 -9.80 -4.25
N VAL A 108 -10.32 -9.24 -3.55
CA VAL A 108 -10.48 -8.70 -2.16
C VAL A 108 -11.45 -7.53 -2.11
N ARG A 109 -11.54 -6.76 -3.21
CA ARG A 109 -12.40 -5.56 -3.30
C ARG A 109 -13.89 -5.89 -3.44
N SER A 110 -14.24 -7.12 -3.81
CA SER A 110 -15.62 -7.53 -4.12
C SER A 110 -16.37 -8.19 -2.95
N GLY A 111 -15.69 -8.52 -1.84
CA GLY A 111 -16.31 -9.11 -0.64
C GLY A 111 -16.88 -10.53 -0.81
N SER A 112 -16.77 -11.13 -1.99
CA SER A 112 -17.07 -12.54 -2.25
C SER A 112 -15.89 -13.44 -1.84
N ALA A 113 -16.13 -14.75 -1.67
CA ALA A 113 -15.09 -15.77 -1.57
C ALA A 113 -14.20 -15.70 -2.82
N ALA A 114 -13.15 -14.92 -2.69
CA ALA A 114 -12.22 -14.59 -3.73
C ALA A 114 -11.29 -15.77 -3.89
N HIS A 115 -11.39 -16.47 -5.01
CA HIS A 115 -10.36 -17.43 -5.40
C HIS A 115 -9.45 -16.75 -6.41
N CYS A 116 -8.15 -16.91 -6.21
CA CYS A 116 -7.20 -16.58 -7.25
C CYS A 116 -6.88 -17.89 -8.00
N THR A 117 -6.74 -17.83 -9.32
CA THR A 117 -6.38 -18.99 -10.14
C THR A 117 -4.97 -18.82 -10.68
N MET A 118 -4.10 -19.81 -10.47
CA MET A 118 -2.74 -19.74 -11.00
C MET A 118 -2.37 -20.99 -11.80
N ASP A 119 -1.71 -20.76 -12.94
CA ASP A 119 -1.02 -21.81 -13.68
C ASP A 119 0.39 -21.96 -13.08
N VAL A 120 0.52 -22.89 -12.13
CA VAL A 120 1.75 -23.11 -11.37
C VAL A 120 2.94 -23.39 -12.29
N ASP A 121 2.75 -24.18 -13.36
CA ASP A 121 3.84 -24.50 -14.28
C ASP A 121 4.28 -23.29 -15.08
N ALA A 122 3.33 -22.47 -15.51
CA ALA A 122 3.63 -21.24 -16.24
C ALA A 122 4.14 -20.10 -15.33
N CYS A 123 3.80 -20.09 -14.04
CA CYS A 123 4.28 -19.14 -13.04
C CYS A 123 5.68 -19.47 -12.54
N PHE A 124 5.98 -20.76 -12.35
CA PHE A 124 7.25 -21.25 -11.79
C PHE A 124 8.01 -22.14 -12.78
N ALA A 125 7.98 -21.77 -14.07
CA ALA A 125 8.75 -22.44 -15.11
C ALA A 125 10.25 -22.42 -14.75
N PRO A 126 11.02 -23.46 -15.14
CA PRO A 126 12.44 -23.57 -14.82
C PRO A 126 13.26 -22.34 -15.24
N GLY A 127 14.30 -22.02 -14.48
CA GLY A 127 15.17 -20.87 -14.69
C GLY A 127 16.05 -20.61 -13.46
N THR A 128 16.69 -19.44 -13.41
CA THR A 128 17.33 -18.96 -12.18
C THR A 128 16.27 -18.47 -11.19
N VAL A 129 16.63 -18.34 -9.92
CA VAL A 129 15.76 -17.75 -8.88
C VAL A 129 15.36 -16.33 -9.28
N LEU A 130 16.30 -15.59 -9.87
CA LEU A 130 16.06 -14.25 -10.41
C LEU A 130 15.01 -14.23 -11.53
N ASP A 131 15.05 -15.20 -12.44
CA ASP A 131 14.07 -15.31 -13.52
C ASP A 131 12.67 -15.58 -12.97
N VAL A 132 12.56 -16.47 -11.99
CA VAL A 132 11.29 -16.76 -11.31
C VAL A 132 10.76 -15.52 -10.59
N PHE A 133 11.62 -14.83 -9.85
CA PHE A 133 11.23 -13.59 -9.17
C PHE A 133 10.76 -12.54 -10.17
N LYS A 134 11.52 -12.26 -11.23
CA LYS A 134 11.13 -11.28 -12.27
C LYS A 134 9.81 -11.65 -12.91
N ARG A 135 9.57 -12.95 -13.15
CA ARG A 135 8.32 -13.44 -13.72
C ARG A 135 7.13 -13.14 -12.82
N VAL A 136 7.16 -13.53 -11.55
CA VAL A 136 6.01 -13.33 -10.64
C VAL A 136 5.86 -11.87 -10.17
N ALA A 137 6.96 -11.11 -10.12
CA ALA A 137 6.94 -9.71 -9.73
C ALA A 137 6.49 -8.78 -10.86
N PHE A 138 6.88 -9.05 -12.12
CA PHE A 138 6.70 -8.09 -13.22
C PHE A 138 6.04 -8.65 -14.47
N GLU A 139 6.40 -9.86 -14.93
CA GLU A 139 5.89 -10.39 -16.21
C GLU A 139 4.48 -10.96 -16.11
N LYS A 140 4.19 -11.64 -15.00
CA LYS A 140 2.90 -12.26 -14.66
C LYS A 140 2.50 -11.84 -13.25
N PRO A 141 2.05 -10.59 -13.04
CA PRO A 141 1.72 -10.07 -11.72
C PRO A 141 0.68 -10.93 -10.98
N ASP A 142 -0.29 -11.49 -11.70
CA ASP A 142 -1.32 -12.36 -11.14
C ASP A 142 -0.73 -13.59 -10.42
N CYS A 143 0.39 -14.14 -10.92
CA CYS A 143 1.11 -15.23 -10.25
C CYS A 143 1.64 -14.78 -8.88
N GLY A 144 2.23 -13.58 -8.82
CA GLY A 144 2.74 -13.01 -7.58
C GLY A 144 1.62 -12.65 -6.59
N ASP A 145 0.51 -12.12 -7.10
CA ASP A 145 -0.65 -11.74 -6.29
C ASP A 145 -1.29 -12.96 -5.64
N CYS A 146 -1.46 -14.02 -6.43
CA CYS A 146 -1.89 -15.32 -5.95
C CYS A 146 -0.95 -15.90 -4.89
N LEU A 147 0.36 -15.83 -5.15
CA LEU A 147 1.37 -16.30 -4.22
C LEU A 147 1.30 -15.53 -2.89
N ILE A 148 1.14 -14.20 -2.92
CA ILE A 148 0.97 -13.38 -1.73
C ILE A 148 -0.28 -13.81 -0.97
N ALA A 149 -1.44 -13.94 -1.65
CA ALA A 149 -2.67 -14.36 -1.00
C ALA A 149 -2.54 -15.73 -0.32
N HIS A 150 -1.92 -16.70 -1.01
CA HIS A 150 -1.62 -18.01 -0.45
C HIS A 150 -0.74 -17.90 0.80
N LEU A 151 0.34 -17.14 0.74
CA LEU A 151 1.30 -17.01 1.84
C LEU A 151 0.72 -16.26 3.04
N ILE A 152 -0.18 -15.29 2.83
CA ILE A 152 -0.92 -14.64 3.92
C ILE A 152 -1.80 -15.66 4.64
N SER A 153 -2.53 -16.53 3.91
CA SER A 153 -3.37 -17.56 4.53
C SER A 153 -2.58 -18.56 5.40
N ARG A 154 -1.30 -18.76 5.08
CA ARG A 154 -0.38 -19.62 5.82
C ARG A 154 0.47 -18.87 6.83
N SER A 155 0.38 -17.55 6.85
CA SER A 155 1.03 -16.73 7.85
C SER A 155 0.17 -16.72 9.10
N GLY A 156 0.79 -16.91 10.27
CA GLY A 156 0.06 -16.81 11.55
C GLY A 156 -0.52 -15.42 11.78
N ALA A 157 -1.08 -15.18 12.97
CA ALA A 157 -1.77 -13.93 13.30
C ALA A 157 -0.98 -12.64 13.01
N ALA A 158 0.36 -12.66 13.01
CA ALA A 158 1.23 -11.53 12.67
C ALA A 158 1.36 -11.23 11.15
N GLY A 159 0.87 -12.10 10.26
CA GLY A 159 0.64 -11.81 8.83
C GLY A 159 1.81 -12.04 7.88
N LEU A 160 3.08 -11.95 8.31
CA LEU A 160 4.23 -12.03 7.38
C LEU A 160 5.15 -13.24 7.57
N GLY A 161 4.80 -14.17 8.48
CA GLY A 161 5.67 -15.28 8.87
C GLY A 161 6.04 -16.25 7.73
N ALA A 162 5.16 -16.44 6.74
CA ALA A 162 5.43 -17.33 5.62
C ALA A 162 6.38 -16.73 4.57
N PHE A 163 6.58 -15.41 4.56
CA PHE A 163 7.45 -14.71 3.61
C PHE A 163 8.92 -14.71 4.04
N LEU A 164 9.17 -14.92 5.33
CA LEU A 164 10.50 -14.75 5.92
C LEU A 164 11.32 -16.04 5.86
N PRO A 165 12.64 -15.98 5.64
CA PRO A 165 13.51 -17.14 5.85
C PRO A 165 13.33 -17.73 7.25
N PRO A 166 13.53 -19.05 7.43
CA PRO A 166 13.47 -19.67 8.76
C PRO A 166 14.50 -19.02 9.71
N PRO A 167 14.26 -19.01 11.03
CA PRO A 167 15.19 -18.38 11.98
C PRO A 167 16.61 -18.96 11.95
N SER A 168 16.76 -20.21 11.50
CA SER A 168 18.03 -20.91 11.34
C SER A 168 18.74 -20.63 10.00
N ALA A 169 18.17 -19.81 9.13
CA ALA A 169 18.80 -19.47 7.86
C ALA A 169 20.13 -18.75 8.12
N PRO A 170 21.21 -19.12 7.42
CA PRO A 170 22.50 -18.47 7.59
C PRO A 170 22.38 -16.98 7.26
N SER A 171 22.76 -16.12 8.22
CA SER A 171 22.86 -14.67 7.98
C SER A 171 24.09 -14.45 7.10
N ALA A 172 23.87 -14.07 5.84
CA ALA A 172 24.95 -13.70 4.96
C ALA A 172 25.69 -12.48 5.55
N ARG A 173 27.02 -12.47 5.46
CA ARG A 173 27.90 -11.38 5.94
C ARG A 173 27.36 -9.99 5.58
N PRO A 174 27.68 -8.93 6.36
CA PRO A 174 27.19 -7.58 6.13
C PRO A 174 27.72 -7.05 4.79
N SER A 175 26.98 -7.33 3.74
CA SER A 175 27.00 -6.56 2.51
C SER A 175 26.40 -5.19 2.86
N PRO A 176 26.91 -4.07 2.31
CA PRO A 176 26.24 -2.79 2.50
C PRO A 176 24.75 -2.94 2.19
N PRO A 177 23.86 -2.26 2.94
CA PRO A 177 22.43 -2.45 2.82
C PRO A 177 22.04 -2.29 1.35
N GLN A 178 21.72 -3.40 0.70
CA GLN A 178 21.35 -3.36 -0.70
C GLN A 178 20.08 -2.53 -0.79
N THR A 179 20.18 -1.39 -1.47
CA THR A 179 19.01 -0.60 -1.81
C THR A 179 18.28 -1.37 -2.91
N PRO A 180 16.93 -1.33 -2.92
CA PRO A 180 16.19 -1.86 -4.05
C PRO A 180 16.78 -1.27 -5.33
N PRO A 181 16.96 -2.08 -6.38
CA PRO A 181 17.62 -1.63 -7.60
C PRO A 181 16.93 -0.38 -8.15
N LEU A 182 17.71 0.69 -8.34
CA LEU A 182 17.26 1.99 -8.85
C LEU A 182 17.10 2.00 -10.39
N ALA A 183 17.04 0.83 -11.01
CA ALA A 183 16.92 0.72 -12.45
C ALA A 183 15.58 1.29 -12.93
N LYS A 184 15.60 2.05 -14.02
CA LYS A 184 14.37 2.62 -14.63
C LYS A 184 13.43 1.56 -15.19
N ARG A 185 13.98 0.39 -15.53
CA ARG A 185 13.27 -0.77 -16.06
C ARG A 185 13.59 -1.96 -15.18
N TRP A 186 12.58 -2.78 -14.88
CA TRP A 186 12.75 -3.94 -14.01
C TRP A 186 13.65 -5.02 -14.65
N GLN A 187 13.76 -5.05 -15.98
CA GLN A 187 14.65 -5.97 -16.69
C GLN A 187 16.11 -5.72 -16.33
N ASP A 188 16.49 -4.45 -16.19
CA ASP A 188 17.84 -3.99 -15.88
C ASP A 188 18.13 -4.00 -14.36
N ALA A 189 17.11 -4.27 -13.54
CA ALA A 189 17.25 -4.33 -12.10
C ALA A 189 18.03 -5.58 -11.67
N ASN A 190 19.02 -5.37 -10.81
CA ASN A 190 19.80 -6.43 -10.18
C ASN A 190 19.20 -6.76 -8.81
N PHE A 191 18.82 -8.02 -8.63
CA PHE A 191 18.31 -8.54 -7.37
C PHE A 191 19.25 -9.67 -6.95
N SER A 192 19.83 -9.53 -5.76
CA SER A 192 20.72 -10.54 -5.19
C SER A 192 19.91 -11.60 -4.45
N SER A 193 20.33 -12.86 -4.54
CA SER A 193 19.75 -13.97 -3.78
C SER A 193 20.63 -14.36 -2.60
N GLY A 194 20.16 -15.30 -1.77
CA GLY A 194 21.03 -15.94 -0.78
C GLY A 194 21.42 -15.08 0.43
N MET A 195 20.63 -14.04 0.69
CA MET A 195 20.86 -13.13 1.81
C MET A 195 19.97 -13.50 3.00
N GLY A 196 20.45 -13.22 4.22
CA GLY A 196 19.74 -13.59 5.44
C GLY A 196 18.43 -12.82 5.67
N ARG A 197 17.70 -13.21 6.72
CA ARG A 197 16.38 -12.64 7.10
C ARG A 197 16.40 -11.11 7.26
N GLU A 198 17.54 -10.53 7.64
CA GLU A 198 17.79 -9.09 7.74
C GLU A 198 17.65 -8.33 6.41
N PHE A 199 17.66 -9.03 5.28
CA PHE A 199 17.45 -8.45 3.94
C PHE A 199 15.99 -8.48 3.49
N ALA A 200 15.10 -9.11 4.25
CA ALA A 200 13.66 -9.03 4.06
C ALA A 200 13.16 -7.64 4.50
N LYS A 201 13.48 -6.59 3.72
CA LYS A 201 13.19 -5.19 4.03
C LYS A 201 11.72 -4.81 3.78
N HIS A 202 10.77 -5.70 4.08
CA HIS A 202 9.34 -5.41 3.93
C HIS A 202 8.91 -4.22 4.81
N ASP A 203 9.55 -4.04 5.97
CA ASP A 203 9.26 -2.95 6.90
C ASP A 203 9.50 -1.55 6.31
N ARG A 204 10.37 -1.43 5.29
CA ARG A 204 10.64 -0.15 4.62
C ARG A 204 9.40 0.40 3.91
N TYR A 205 8.49 -0.48 3.51
CA TYR A 205 7.27 -0.15 2.77
C TYR A 205 6.03 -0.45 3.62
N THR A 206 6.12 -0.25 4.93
CA THR A 206 4.97 -0.37 5.84
C THR A 206 3.99 0.75 5.57
N TYR A 207 2.71 0.41 5.39
CA TYR A 207 1.61 1.37 5.23
C TYR A 207 0.32 0.84 5.87
N VAL A 208 -0.64 1.75 5.98
CA VAL A 208 -2.03 1.49 6.37
C VAL A 208 -2.93 2.13 5.33
N LEU A 209 -3.97 1.43 4.89
CA LEU A 209 -5.10 2.04 4.20
C LEU A 209 -6.21 2.25 5.21
N GLY A 210 -6.68 3.49 5.30
CA GLY A 210 -7.76 3.88 6.17
C GLY A 210 -8.80 4.68 5.42
N SER A 211 -10.04 4.62 5.92
CA SER A 211 -11.13 5.46 5.48
C SER A 211 -11.38 6.54 6.50
N SER A 212 -11.44 7.79 6.04
CA SER A 212 -11.77 8.94 6.87
C SER A 212 -12.97 9.66 6.25
N PRO A 213 -13.95 10.12 7.06
CA PRO A 213 -15.02 10.97 6.58
C PRO A 213 -14.45 12.24 5.90
N MET A 214 -14.67 12.37 4.60
CA MET A 214 -14.24 13.53 3.83
C MET A 214 -15.38 14.15 3.04
N GLN A 215 -15.33 15.47 2.87
CA GLN A 215 -16.26 16.21 2.02
C GLN A 215 -15.50 17.15 1.09
N PHE A 216 -15.91 17.18 -0.17
CA PHE A 216 -15.39 18.11 -1.17
C PHE A 216 -16.51 19.03 -1.65
N HIS A 217 -16.29 20.34 -1.56
CA HIS A 217 -17.24 21.37 -1.96
C HIS A 217 -16.60 22.30 -2.98
N ALA A 218 -17.13 22.32 -4.21
CA ALA A 218 -16.70 23.26 -5.23
C ALA A 218 -17.54 24.54 -5.16
N LEU A 219 -16.89 25.67 -4.90
CA LEU A 219 -17.48 27.00 -4.98
C LEU A 219 -17.37 27.50 -6.42
N ARG A 220 -18.50 27.60 -7.11
CA ARG A 220 -18.59 28.13 -8.47
C ARG A 220 -19.32 29.47 -8.51
N ARG A 221 -20.19 29.73 -7.53
CA ARG A 221 -21.00 30.95 -7.37
C ARG A 221 -21.11 31.31 -5.89
N SER A 222 -21.44 32.56 -5.59
CA SER A 222 -21.54 33.07 -4.21
C SER A 222 -22.48 32.26 -3.31
N GLY A 223 -23.62 31.81 -3.83
CA GLY A 223 -24.57 30.99 -3.06
C GLY A 223 -24.08 29.60 -2.67
N ASP A 224 -22.96 29.11 -3.22
CA ASP A 224 -22.42 27.79 -2.90
C ASP A 224 -21.84 27.73 -1.48
N VAL A 225 -21.45 28.87 -0.89
CA VAL A 225 -20.96 28.96 0.49
C VAL A 225 -22.02 28.49 1.49
N ALA A 226 -23.30 28.76 1.22
CA ALA A 226 -24.41 28.32 2.07
C ALA A 226 -24.59 26.79 2.11
N ARG A 227 -23.94 26.05 1.20
CA ARG A 227 -23.95 24.58 1.16
C ARG A 227 -22.83 23.96 1.97
N LEU A 228 -21.87 24.77 2.44
CA LEU A 228 -20.79 24.27 3.28
C LEU A 228 -21.38 23.71 4.58
N PRO A 229 -20.85 22.57 5.05
CA PRO A 229 -21.43 21.88 6.18
C PRO A 229 -21.27 22.73 7.44
N ASN A 230 -22.28 22.69 8.30
CA ASN A 230 -22.16 23.20 9.67
C ASN A 230 -21.30 22.28 10.56
N MET A 231 -20.68 21.23 9.99
CA MET A 231 -19.97 20.08 10.59
C MET A 231 -20.59 19.54 11.88
N THR A 232 -21.91 19.35 11.88
CA THR A 232 -22.62 18.62 12.94
C THR A 232 -22.39 17.11 12.86
N SER A 233 -21.84 16.62 11.74
CA SER A 233 -21.33 15.25 11.56
C SER A 233 -19.80 15.26 11.51
N PRO A 234 -19.11 14.19 11.94
CA PRO A 234 -17.67 14.13 11.90
C PRO A 234 -17.17 14.22 10.46
N VAL A 235 -16.43 15.29 10.16
CA VAL A 235 -15.71 15.48 8.90
C VAL A 235 -14.24 15.69 9.26
N VAL A 236 -13.39 14.74 8.85
CA VAL A 236 -11.95 14.78 9.10
C VAL A 236 -11.26 15.66 8.08
N PHE A 237 -11.64 15.49 6.81
CA PHE A 237 -11.09 16.25 5.71
C PHE A 237 -12.20 17.05 5.02
N LEU A 238 -12.12 18.37 5.09
CA LEU A 238 -12.96 19.28 4.33
C LEU A 238 -12.10 19.94 3.25
N ALA A 239 -12.43 19.67 1.99
CA ALA A 239 -11.80 20.31 0.85
C ALA A 239 -12.79 21.28 0.22
N VAL A 240 -12.38 22.54 0.08
CA VAL A 240 -13.15 23.58 -0.60
C VAL A 240 -12.34 24.06 -1.79
N ASN A 241 -12.92 24.02 -2.99
CA ASN A 241 -12.26 24.43 -4.22
C ASN A 241 -12.92 25.68 -4.80
N ASP A 242 -12.14 26.68 -5.16
CA ASP A 242 -12.55 28.01 -5.60
C ASP A 242 -12.49 28.17 -7.13
N ASP A 243 -13.24 27.34 -7.87
CA ASP A 243 -13.38 27.48 -9.34
C ASP A 243 -14.48 28.50 -9.69
N ILE A 244 -14.33 29.72 -9.18
CA ILE A 244 -15.28 30.83 -9.39
C ILE A 244 -14.94 31.51 -10.72
N ARG A 245 -15.81 31.33 -11.71
CA ARG A 245 -15.60 31.87 -13.07
C ARG A 245 -16.16 33.29 -13.25
N ASP A 246 -17.14 33.66 -12.44
CA ASP A 246 -17.75 34.99 -12.49
C ASP A 246 -17.00 35.95 -11.57
N VAL A 247 -16.25 36.87 -12.16
CA VAL A 247 -15.46 37.90 -11.46
C VAL A 247 -16.34 38.76 -10.54
N ARG A 248 -17.61 38.97 -10.90
CA ARG A 248 -18.55 39.77 -10.08
C ARG A 248 -18.98 39.02 -8.82
N ALA A 249 -18.95 37.69 -8.85
CA ALA A 249 -19.30 36.84 -7.72
C ALA A 249 -18.13 36.66 -6.73
N ILE A 250 -16.89 36.99 -7.12
CA ILE A 250 -15.71 36.78 -6.27
C ILE A 250 -15.80 37.57 -4.97
N GLN A 251 -16.14 38.85 -5.03
CA GLN A 251 -16.21 39.71 -3.82
C GLN A 251 -17.27 39.23 -2.84
N GLN A 252 -18.44 38.83 -3.35
CA GLN A 252 -19.51 38.29 -2.53
C GLN A 252 -19.10 36.94 -1.92
N THR A 253 -18.49 36.06 -2.72
CA THR A 253 -18.03 34.75 -2.25
C THR A 253 -16.94 34.88 -1.19
N ASP A 254 -15.99 35.82 -1.34
CA ASP A 254 -14.97 36.11 -0.32
C ASP A 254 -15.60 36.60 0.98
N THR A 255 -16.58 37.51 0.90
CA THR A 255 -17.32 38.00 2.07
C THR A 255 -18.04 36.87 2.80
N ASP A 256 -18.74 36.01 2.06
CA ASP A 256 -19.48 34.90 2.64
C ASP A 256 -18.56 33.84 3.22
N MET A 257 -17.43 33.54 2.56
CA MET A 257 -16.40 32.64 3.07
C MET A 257 -15.76 33.17 4.34
N ARG A 258 -15.40 34.46 4.40
CA ARG A 258 -14.89 35.10 5.63
C ARG A 258 -15.86 34.99 6.78
N ARG A 259 -17.15 35.22 6.52
CA ARG A 259 -18.21 35.06 7.53
C ARG A 259 -18.28 33.60 8.01
N TRP A 260 -18.25 32.64 7.10
CA TRP A 260 -18.29 31.22 7.43
C TRP A 260 -17.04 30.78 8.24
N TYR A 261 -15.84 31.22 7.85
CA TYR A 261 -14.62 30.98 8.62
C TYR A 261 -14.67 31.61 10.02
N ALA A 262 -15.10 32.88 10.13
CA ALA A 262 -15.17 33.59 11.41
C ALA A 262 -16.18 32.95 12.37
N GLN A 263 -17.34 32.50 11.88
CA GLN A 263 -18.32 31.77 12.70
C GLN A 263 -17.76 30.46 13.27
N ARG A 264 -16.72 29.91 12.66
CA ARG A 264 -16.26 28.54 12.88
C ARG A 264 -14.93 28.46 13.64
N TRP A 265 -14.01 29.37 13.32
CA TRP A 265 -12.69 29.45 13.93
C TRP A 265 -12.36 30.86 14.45
N GLY A 266 -13.30 31.80 14.43
CA GLY A 266 -13.04 33.19 14.86
C GLY A 266 -12.55 33.30 16.31
N ASP A 267 -12.99 32.36 17.17
CA ASP A 267 -12.56 32.27 18.56
C ASP A 267 -11.36 31.32 18.77
N MET A 268 -10.92 30.61 17.72
CA MET A 268 -9.77 29.73 17.77
C MET A 268 -8.50 30.49 17.39
N ARG A 269 -7.66 30.81 18.39
CA ARG A 269 -6.26 31.19 18.11
C ARG A 269 -5.39 29.95 18.04
N ALA A 270 -4.76 29.75 16.88
CA ALA A 270 -3.76 28.71 16.73
C ALA A 270 -2.62 28.93 17.74
N TRP A 271 -1.99 27.84 18.21
CA TRP A 271 -0.97 27.93 19.26
C TRP A 271 0.24 28.78 18.85
N TRP A 272 0.54 28.85 17.55
CA TRP A 272 1.61 29.69 16.98
C TRP A 272 1.24 31.17 16.80
N GLU A 273 -0.03 31.56 17.00
CA GLU A 273 -0.52 32.95 16.90
C GLU A 273 -0.71 33.60 18.29
N ARG A 274 -0.26 32.90 19.35
CA ARG A 274 -0.36 33.36 20.73
C ARG A 274 0.89 34.13 21.20
N HIS A 275 1.86 34.34 20.31
CA HIS A 275 3.13 35.02 20.58
C HIS A 275 3.35 36.14 19.57
#